data_AF-A0A2D6AK33-F1
#
_entry.id   AF-A0A2D6AK33-F1
#
_cell.length_a   1.000
_cell.length_b   1.000
_cell.length_c   1.000
_cell.angle_alpha   90.00
_cell.angle_beta   90.00
_cell.angle_gamma   90.00
#
_symmetry.space_group_name_H-M   'P 1'
#
loop_
_entity.id
_entity.type
_entity.pdbx_description
1 polymer ?
#
loop_
_entity_poly.entity_id
_entity_poly.type
_entity_poly.pdbx_seq_one_letter_code
_entity_poly.pdbx_strand_id
1 'polypeptide(L)' 'MDYLKSATDWLKQLLEAGVALLALAVVIQVIFGSAAPFLPGDVVGNIVAVTAQLGSQGLVGLVAIWVLVHVFNRK' A
#
# COMPACT_ATOMS: atom_id res chain seq x y z
N MET A 1 8.71 -22.88 19.12
CA MET A 1 7.56 -22.24 18.45
C MET A 1 7.40 -20.78 18.86
N ASP A 2 7.80 -20.38 20.07
CA ASP A 2 7.75 -18.96 20.49
C ASP A 2 8.68 -18.01 19.72
N TYR A 3 9.89 -18.45 19.34
CA TYR A 3 10.82 -17.61 18.57
C TYR A 3 10.26 -17.20 17.20
N LEU A 4 9.48 -18.07 16.55
CA LEU A 4 8.87 -17.79 15.25
C LEU A 4 7.72 -16.79 15.41
N LYS A 5 7.01 -16.85 16.54
CA LYS A 5 5.95 -15.91 16.88
C LYS A 5 6.53 -14.53 17.18
N SER A 6 7.55 -14.45 18.04
CA SER A 6 8.28 -13.20 18.29
C SER A 6 8.92 -12.67 17.01
N ALA A 7 9.45 -13.55 16.15
CA ALA A 7 9.97 -13.19 14.85
C ALA A 7 8.90 -12.53 13.95
N THR A 8 7.71 -13.12 13.92
CA THR A 8 6.60 -12.61 13.13
C THR A 8 6.07 -11.30 13.70
N ASP A 9 6.06 -11.15 15.02
CA ASP A 9 5.54 -9.95 15.68
C ASP A 9 6.48 -8.74 15.47
N TRP A 10 7.81 -8.89 15.46
CA TRP A 10 8.71 -7.79 15.09
C TRP A 10 8.57 -7.41 13.62
N LEU A 11 8.43 -8.40 12.72
CA LEU A 11 8.20 -8.15 11.31
C LEU A 11 6.92 -7.35 11.08
N LYS A 12 5.83 -7.70 11.77
CA LYS A 12 4.57 -6.96 11.70
C LYS A 12 4.73 -5.51 12.15
N GLN A 13 5.41 -5.26 13.26
CA GLN A 13 5.64 -3.89 13.75
C GLN A 13 6.48 -3.06 12.77
N LEU A 14 7.49 -3.66 12.14
CA LEU A 14 8.28 -2.99 11.11
C LEU A 14 7.51 -2.76 9.82
N LEU A 15 6.66 -3.70 9.42
CA LEU A 15 5.76 -3.52 8.28
C LEU A 15 4.79 -2.37 8.57
N GLU A 16 4.22 -2.30 9.76
CA GLU A 16 3.32 -1.22 10.17
C GLU A 16 4.04 0.14 10.13
N ALA A 17 5.26 0.22 10.68
CA ALA A 17 6.09 1.42 10.59
C ALA A 17 6.45 1.76 9.14
N GLY A 18 6.82 0.76 8.32
CA GLY A 18 7.13 0.94 6.91
C GLY A 18 5.94 1.43 6.10
N VAL A 19 4.74 0.92 6.36
CA VAL A 19 3.49 1.36 5.73
C VAL A 19 3.16 2.79 6.14
N ALA A 20 3.35 3.16 7.40
CA ALA A 20 3.16 4.54 7.85
C ALA A 20 4.13 5.50 7.14
N LEU A 21 5.40 5.10 6.96
CA LEU A 21 6.38 5.88 6.19
C LEU A 21 6.02 5.97 4.70
N LEU A 22 5.53 4.88 4.09
CA LEU A 22 5.04 4.91 2.70
C LEU A 22 3.84 5.84 2.54
N ALA A 23 2.91 5.83 3.49
CA ALA A 23 1.76 6.72 3.47
C ALA A 23 2.19 8.19 3.52
N LEU A 24 3.16 8.53 4.37
CA LEU A 24 3.74 9.86 4.43
C LEU A 24 4.40 10.25 3.09
N ALA A 25 5.18 9.35 2.49
CA ALA A 25 5.83 9.58 1.21
C ALA A 25 4.81 9.87 0.10
N VAL A 26 3.70 9.13 0.06
CA VAL A 26 2.60 9.38 -0.90
C VAL A 26 2.03 10.78 -0.74
N VAL A 27 1.73 11.22 0.50
CA VAL A 27 1.18 12.56 0.74
C VAL A 27 2.15 13.66 0.29
N ILE A 28 3.44 13.55 0.65
CA ILE A 28 4.47 14.51 0.26
C ILE A 28 4.58 14.57 -1.27
N GLN A 29 4.67 13.42 -1.93
CA GLN A 29 4.85 13.36 -3.37
C GLN A 29 3.63 13.84 -4.16
N VAL A 30 2.42 13.70 -3.62
CA VAL A 30 1.20 14.29 -4.22
C VAL A 30 1.23 15.81 -4.15
N ILE A 31 1.75 16.40 -3.07
CA ILE A 31 1.84 17.86 -2.90
C ILE A 31 2.97 18.46 -3.76
N PHE A 32 4.15 17.83 -3.73
CA PHE A 32 5.37 18.38 -4.34
C PHE A 32 5.72 17.78 -5.72
N GLY A 33 5.01 16.74 -6.16
CA GLY A 33 5.30 16.01 -7.38
C GLY A 33 6.47 15.02 -7.24
N SER A 34 6.87 14.40 -8.37
CA SER A 34 7.92 13.38 -8.42
C SER A 34 9.33 13.88 -8.06
N ALA A 35 9.53 15.19 -7.96
CA ALA A 35 10.77 15.83 -7.53
C ALA A 35 10.77 16.15 -6.02
N ALA A 36 9.87 15.55 -5.23
CA ALA A 36 9.80 15.75 -3.79
C ALA A 36 11.19 15.54 -3.14
N PRO A 37 11.76 16.60 -2.52
CA PRO A 37 13.04 16.45 -1.84
C PRO A 37 12.87 15.46 -0.69
N PHE A 38 13.91 14.66 -0.41
CA PHE A 38 13.95 13.64 0.66
C PHE A 38 13.25 12.29 0.39
N LEU A 39 12.62 12.08 -0.78
CA LEU A 39 12.09 10.75 -1.15
C LEU A 39 13.03 10.04 -2.14
N PRO A 40 13.47 8.80 -1.84
CA PRO A 40 14.22 8.01 -2.81
C PRO A 40 13.26 7.45 -3.88
N GLY A 41 13.10 8.19 -4.97
CA GLY A 41 12.36 7.77 -6.17
C GLY A 41 10.87 8.10 -6.17
N ASP A 42 10.16 7.53 -7.14
CA ASP A 42 8.74 7.79 -7.41
C ASP A 42 7.84 6.73 -6.75
N VAL A 43 7.41 6.99 -5.51
CA VAL A 43 6.59 6.07 -4.72
C VAL A 43 5.18 5.93 -5.32
N VAL A 44 4.57 7.05 -5.71
CA VAL A 44 3.21 7.04 -6.30
C VAL A 44 3.22 6.30 -7.64
N GLY A 45 4.20 6.58 -8.49
CA GLY A 45 4.39 5.90 -9.78
C GLY A 45 4.59 4.41 -9.61
N ASN A 46 5.38 3.97 -8.63
CA ASN A 46 5.56 2.55 -8.33
C ASN A 46 4.23 1.87 -7.92
N ILE A 47 3.43 2.51 -7.06
CA ILE A 47 2.11 2.00 -6.64
C ILE A 47 1.15 1.92 -7.83
N VAL A 48 1.12 2.96 -8.67
CA VAL A 48 0.27 3.02 -9.86
C VAL A 48 0.67 1.93 -10.85
N ALA A 49 1.97 1.73 -11.08
CA ALA A 49 2.48 0.70 -11.99
C ALA A 49 2.08 -0.71 -11.55
N VAL A 50 2.25 -1.04 -10.26
CA VAL A 50 1.82 -2.33 -9.70
C VAL A 50 0.30 -2.48 -9.82
N THR A 51 -0.46 -1.43 -9.50
CA THR A 51 -1.92 -1.46 -9.62
C THR A 51 -2.38 -1.67 -11.06
N ALA A 52 -1.71 -1.02 -12.03
CA ALA A 52 -1.99 -1.19 -13.45
C ALA A 52 -1.69 -2.62 -13.93
N GLN A 53 -0.61 -3.23 -13.44
CA GLN A 53 -0.30 -4.64 -13.72
C GLN A 53 -1.40 -5.57 -13.19
N LEU A 54 -1.87 -5.35 -11.96
CA LEU A 54 -2.99 -6.11 -11.40
C LEU A 54 -4.30 -5.87 -12.16
N GLY A 55 -4.54 -4.64 -12.64
CA GLY A 55 -5.71 -4.29 -13.44
C GLY A 55 -5.73 -4.95 -14.81
N SER A 56 -4.57 -5.08 -15.44
CA SER A 56 -4.42 -5.74 -16.74
C SER A 56 -4.83 -7.22 -16.74
N GLN A 57 -4.81 -7.86 -15.56
CA GLN A 57 -5.21 -9.25 -15.36
C GLN A 57 -6.69 -9.40 -14.94
N GLY A 58 -7.48 -8.32 -14.97
CA GLY A 58 -8.88 -8.33 -14.52
C GLY A 58 -9.08 -8.48 -13.00
N LEU A 59 -8.02 -8.67 -12.22
CA LEU A 59 -8.05 -8.85 -10.77
C LEU A 59 -8.59 -7.61 -10.05
N VAL A 60 -8.26 -6.40 -10.51
CA VAL A 60 -8.76 -5.15 -9.93
C VAL A 60 -10.28 -5.03 -10.02
N GLY A 61 -10.90 -5.58 -11.07
CA GLY A 61 -12.36 -5.59 -11.22
C GLY A 61 -13.05 -6.42 -10.14
N LEU A 62 -12.50 -7.60 -9.82
CA LEU A 62 -13.01 -8.45 -8.75
C LEU A 62 -12.85 -7.80 -7.38
N VAL A 63 -11.71 -7.14 -7.13
CA VAL A 63 -11.48 -6.37 -5.89
C VAL A 63 -12.47 -5.21 -5.77
N ALA A 64 -12.76 -4.49 -6.86
CA ALA A 64 -13.73 -3.40 -6.85
C ALA A 64 -15.14 -3.88 -6.45
N ILE A 65 -15.59 -5.01 -6.99
CA ILE A 65 -16.88 -5.62 -6.61
C ILE A 65 -16.87 -6.00 -5.12
N TRP A 66 -15.77 -6.61 -4.63
CA TRP A 66 -15.64 -6.95 -3.22
C TRP A 66 -15.71 -5.72 -2.30
N VAL A 67 -15.04 -4.62 -2.67
CA VAL A 67 -15.11 -3.36 -1.91
C VAL A 67 -16.53 -2.80 -1.89
N LEU A 68 -17.23 -2.79 -3.03
CA LEU A 68 -18.62 -2.34 -3.11
C LEU A 68 -19.54 -3.17 -2.20
N VAL A 69 -19.46 -4.50 -2.30
CA VAL A 69 -20.23 -5.41 -1.44
C VAL A 69 -19.90 -5.18 0.02
N HIS A 70 -18.62 -5.00 0.37
CA HIS A 70 -18.19 -4.74 1.75
C HIS A 70 -18.77 -3.42 2.28
N VAL A 71 -18.71 -2.35 1.50
CA VAL A 71 -19.28 -1.04 1.87
C VAL A 71 -20.80 -1.14 2.05
N PHE A 72 -21.51 -1.82 1.15
CA PHE A 72 -22.97 -1.99 1.26
C PHE A 72 -23.41 -2.97 2.37
N ASN A 73 -22.58 -3.95 2.71
CA ASN A 73 -22.84 -4.89 3.81
C ASN A 73 -22.37 -4.40 5.18
N ARG A 74 -21.62 -3.29 5.26
CA ARG A 74 -21.43 -2.57 6.53
C ARG A 74 -22.76 -1.91 6.91
N LYS A 75 -23.61 -2.68 7.59
CA LYS A 75 -24.59 -2.14 8.53
C LYS A 75 -23.88 -1.65 9.78
#